data_AF-A0A418APT3-F1
#
_entry.id   AF-A0A418APT3-F1
#
_cell.length_a   1.000
_cell.length_b   1.000
_cell.length_c   1.000
_cell.angle_alpha   90.00
_cell.angle_beta   90.00
_cell.angle_gamma   90.00
#
_symmetry.space_group_name_H-M   'P 1'
#
loop_
_entity.id
_entity.type
_entity.pdbx_description
1 polymer ?
#
loop_
_entity_poly.entity_id
_entity_poly.type
_entity_poly.pdbx_seq_one_letter_code
_entity_poly.pdbx_strand_id
1 'polypeptide(L)'
;MANTDKRRNWSQKDDYTLLKQVAADTPFAAEKGQLKRAWQGLADTLMACENFGRVVDGKKVQNRFLALVDEHRKFDAASTRLSGSDQQEKEKHMLLDDIVTLYDDVKIELQKTEEQKRAKKFESEILERELDREDQKAEREHQLALASIESAKMTSIIKALLDSKK
;
A
#
# COMPACT_ATOMS: atom_id res chain seq x y z
N MET A 1 -41.76 8.94 -15.81
CA MET A 1 -41.10 8.57 -17.08
C MET A 1 -40.00 7.57 -16.76
N ALA A 2 -40.09 6.34 -17.23
CA ALA A 2 -39.09 5.31 -16.99
C ALA A 2 -37.88 5.57 -17.90
N ASN A 3 -36.78 6.08 -17.35
CA ASN A 3 -35.54 6.24 -18.08
C ASN A 3 -34.92 4.85 -18.28
N THR A 4 -35.17 4.23 -19.43
CA THR A 4 -34.55 2.96 -19.80
C THR A 4 -33.12 3.26 -20.21
N ASP A 5 -32.24 3.29 -19.22
CA ASP A 5 -30.80 3.53 -19.34
C ASP A 5 -30.14 2.32 -20.04
N LYS A 6 -30.42 2.15 -21.34
CA LYS A 6 -29.69 1.23 -22.21
C LYS A 6 -28.24 1.66 -22.13
N ARG A 7 -27.34 0.75 -21.72
CA ARG A 7 -25.90 0.98 -21.49
C ARG A 7 -25.32 1.94 -22.53
N ARG A 8 -25.28 3.23 -22.21
CA ARG A 8 -24.68 4.23 -23.08
C ARG A 8 -23.18 3.99 -23.06
N ASN A 9 -22.53 3.82 -24.21
CA ASN A 9 -21.07 3.72 -24.25
C ASN A 9 -20.44 5.05 -23.78
N TRP A 10 -19.28 4.97 -23.12
CA TRP A 10 -18.52 6.16 -22.73
C TRP A 10 -18.13 6.94 -24.00
N SER A 11 -18.45 8.23 -24.03
CA SER A 11 -18.04 9.11 -25.13
C SER A 11 -16.65 9.68 -24.89
N GLN A 12 -15.98 10.16 -25.93
CA GLN A 12 -14.69 10.86 -25.79
C GLN A 12 -14.82 12.10 -24.90
N LYS A 13 -15.95 12.81 -24.96
CA LYS A 13 -16.26 13.94 -24.07
C LYS A 13 -16.44 13.50 -22.62
N ASP A 14 -17.11 12.36 -22.40
CA ASP A 14 -17.27 11.78 -21.05
C ASP A 14 -15.89 11.43 -20.47
N ASP A 15 -15.03 10.78 -21.27
CA ASP A 15 -13.65 10.42 -20.87
C ASP A 15 -12.82 11.64 -20.55
N TYR A 16 -12.84 12.66 -21.40
CA TYR A 16 -12.08 13.88 -21.19
C TYR A 16 -12.53 14.62 -19.92
N THR A 17 -13.84 14.69 -19.67
CA THR A 17 -14.38 15.28 -18.43
C THR A 17 -13.97 14.48 -17.20
N LEU A 18 -14.04 13.15 -17.28
CA LEU A 18 -13.57 12.24 -16.22
C LEU A 18 -12.07 12.48 -15.94
N LEU A 19 -11.23 12.49 -16.96
CA LEU A 19 -9.78 12.62 -16.80
C LEU A 19 -9.39 13.99 -16.22
N LYS A 20 -10.06 15.07 -16.64
CA LYS A 20 -9.85 16.39 -16.02
C LYS A 20 -10.16 16.38 -14.53
N GLN A 21 -11.25 15.73 -14.12
CA GLN A 21 -11.61 15.62 -12.71
C GLN A 21 -10.65 14.70 -11.95
N VAL A 22 -10.18 13.61 -12.58
CA VAL A 22 -9.17 12.72 -11.99
C VAL A 22 -7.85 13.44 -11.76
N ALA A 23 -7.42 14.29 -12.70
CA ALA A 23 -6.22 15.12 -12.54
C ALA A 23 -6.38 16.14 -11.40
N ALA A 24 -7.58 16.70 -11.22
CA ALA A 24 -7.85 17.68 -10.17
C ALA A 24 -7.93 17.04 -8.77
N ASP A 25 -8.65 15.92 -8.64
CA ASP A 25 -8.94 15.32 -7.32
C ASP A 25 -7.94 14.23 -6.93
N THR A 26 -7.21 13.65 -7.89
CA THR A 26 -6.24 12.55 -7.70
C THR A 26 -6.78 11.42 -6.81
N PRO A 27 -7.99 10.86 -7.08
CA PRO A 27 -8.65 9.93 -6.16
C PRO A 27 -7.86 8.64 -5.92
N PHE A 28 -6.94 8.28 -6.81
CA PHE A 28 -6.03 7.14 -6.68
C PHE A 28 -4.92 7.35 -5.63
N ALA A 29 -4.62 8.59 -5.27
CA ALA A 29 -3.66 8.97 -4.23
C ALA A 29 -4.29 9.08 -2.84
N ALA A 30 -5.57 8.75 -2.71
CA ALA A 30 -6.26 8.77 -1.42
C ALA A 30 -5.61 7.84 -0.39
N GLU A 31 -5.65 8.24 0.87
CA GLU A 31 -5.12 7.48 1.99
C GLU A 31 -5.73 6.06 2.08
N LYS A 32 -4.99 5.16 2.75
CA LYS A 32 -5.42 3.78 2.97
C LYS A 32 -6.81 3.75 3.64
N GLY A 33 -7.78 3.11 2.97
CA GLY A 33 -9.17 3.04 3.43
C GLY A 33 -10.10 4.15 2.91
N GLN A 34 -9.56 5.23 2.33
CA GLN A 34 -10.35 6.33 1.77
C GLN A 34 -10.62 6.20 0.26
N LEU A 35 -9.96 5.27 -0.42
CA LEU A 35 -10.05 5.10 -1.88
C LEU A 35 -11.51 5.03 -2.39
N LYS A 36 -12.36 4.21 -1.76
CA LYS A 36 -13.78 4.08 -2.15
C LYS A 36 -14.53 5.41 -2.03
N ARG A 37 -14.26 6.19 -0.98
CA ARG A 37 -14.89 7.48 -0.73
C ARG A 37 -14.38 8.53 -1.72
N ALA A 38 -13.08 8.55 -2.01
CA ALA A 38 -12.49 9.47 -2.97
C ALA A 38 -13.09 9.29 -4.38
N TRP A 39 -13.19 8.05 -4.85
CA TRP A 39 -13.84 7.76 -6.13
C TRP A 39 -15.33 8.09 -6.13
N GLN A 40 -16.04 7.86 -5.02
CA GLN A 40 -17.45 8.27 -4.91
C GLN A 40 -17.60 9.80 -4.96
N GLY A 41 -16.74 10.54 -4.25
CA GLY A 41 -16.75 12.01 -4.29
C GLY A 41 -16.51 12.54 -5.70
N LEU A 42 -15.55 11.96 -6.44
CA LEU A 42 -15.34 12.30 -7.85
C LEU A 42 -16.59 12.00 -8.70
N ALA A 43 -17.24 10.86 -8.49
CA ALA A 43 -18.47 10.52 -9.19
C ALA A 43 -19.59 11.53 -8.89
N ASP A 44 -19.74 11.96 -7.64
CA ASP A 44 -20.72 12.96 -7.24
C ASP A 44 -20.43 14.32 -7.90
N THR A 45 -19.16 14.73 -7.99
CA THR A 45 -18.73 15.94 -8.72
C THR A 45 -19.06 15.86 -10.21
N LEU A 46 -18.80 14.71 -10.85
CA LEU A 46 -19.17 14.50 -12.25
C LEU A 46 -20.68 14.56 -12.44
N MET A 47 -21.46 13.95 -11.55
CA MET A 47 -22.93 13.97 -11.59
C MET A 47 -23.52 15.38 -11.42
N ALA A 48 -22.82 16.27 -10.71
CA ALA A 48 -23.21 17.66 -10.54
C ALA A 48 -22.82 18.55 -11.74
N CYS A 49 -21.97 18.05 -12.66
CA CYS A 49 -21.54 18.81 -13.82
C CYS A 49 -22.60 18.76 -14.94
N GLU A 50 -23.12 19.92 -15.35
CA GLU A 50 -24.13 20.04 -16.43
C GLU A 50 -23.66 19.42 -17.75
N ASN A 51 -22.34 19.38 -17.98
CA ASN A 51 -21.73 18.83 -19.19
C ASN A 51 -21.54 17.30 -19.15
N PHE A 52 -21.88 16.64 -18.05
CA PHE A 52 -21.72 15.20 -17.85
C PHE A 52 -23.08 14.51 -17.72
N GLY A 53 -23.67 14.13 -18.86
CA GLY A 53 -25.02 13.59 -18.91
C GLY A 53 -25.16 12.10 -18.57
N ARG A 54 -24.31 11.51 -17.72
CA ARG A 54 -24.31 10.07 -17.40
C ARG A 54 -24.46 9.83 -15.92
N VAL A 55 -25.30 8.85 -15.55
CA VAL A 55 -25.39 8.36 -14.17
C VAL A 55 -24.24 7.41 -13.83
N VAL A 56 -23.35 7.84 -12.94
CA VAL A 56 -22.17 7.09 -12.48
C VAL A 56 -22.12 6.94 -10.97
N ASP A 57 -21.34 5.95 -10.52
CA ASP A 57 -20.96 5.75 -9.12
C ASP A 57 -19.43 5.63 -9.05
N GLY A 58 -18.87 5.65 -7.84
CA GLY A 58 -17.43 5.58 -7.62
C GLY A 58 -16.76 4.37 -8.32
N LYS A 59 -17.44 3.22 -8.36
CA LYS A 59 -16.90 2.01 -8.99
C LYS A 59 -16.87 2.14 -10.52
N LYS A 60 -17.91 2.72 -11.13
CA LYS A 60 -17.99 2.94 -12.58
C LYS A 60 -16.90 3.90 -13.05
N VAL A 61 -16.67 5.01 -12.35
CA VAL A 61 -15.63 5.99 -12.72
C VAL A 61 -14.23 5.39 -12.54
N GLN A 62 -14.00 4.66 -11.44
CA GLN A 62 -12.74 3.98 -11.21
C GLN A 62 -12.45 2.94 -12.30
N ASN A 63 -13.42 2.09 -12.64
CA ASN A 63 -13.25 1.09 -13.69
C ASN A 63 -13.00 1.72 -15.05
N ARG A 64 -13.67 2.84 -15.38
CA ARG A 64 -13.42 3.54 -16.63
C ARG A 64 -12.03 4.15 -16.66
N PHE A 65 -11.60 4.78 -15.58
CA PHE A 65 -10.23 5.30 -15.45
C PHE A 65 -9.19 4.21 -15.70
N LEU A 66 -9.31 3.05 -15.04
CA LEU A 66 -8.38 1.93 -15.22
C LEU A 66 -8.37 1.42 -16.67
N ALA A 67 -9.55 1.32 -17.31
CA ALA A 67 -9.62 0.96 -18.73
C ALA A 67 -8.90 1.96 -19.63
N LEU A 68 -9.01 3.26 -19.35
CA LEU A 68 -8.33 4.32 -20.11
C LEU A 68 -6.80 4.27 -19.92
N VAL A 69 -6.34 4.00 -18.70
CA VAL A 69 -4.90 3.78 -18.42
C VAL A 69 -4.38 2.57 -19.21
N ASP A 70 -5.12 1.46 -19.22
CA ASP A 70 -4.74 0.26 -19.97
C ASP A 70 -4.76 0.49 -21.48
N GLU A 71 -5.75 1.20 -22.01
CA GLU A 71 -5.83 1.61 -23.41
C GLU A 71 -4.63 2.50 -23.81
N HIS A 72 -4.28 3.48 -22.98
CA HIS A 72 -3.16 4.40 -23.22
C HIS A 72 -1.81 3.67 -23.24
N ARG A 73 -1.56 2.78 -22.27
CA ARG A 73 -0.31 1.99 -22.24
C ARG A 73 -0.15 1.10 -23.46
N LYS A 74 -1.25 0.53 -23.96
CA LYS A 74 -1.26 -0.24 -25.22
C LYS A 74 -1.03 0.65 -26.43
N PHE A 75 -1.57 1.87 -26.40
CA PHE A 75 -1.36 2.87 -27.45
C PHE A 75 0.10 3.30 -27.49
N ASP A 76 0.75 3.60 -26.38
CA ASP A 76 2.17 4.02 -26.38
C ASP A 76 3.10 2.90 -26.87
N ALA A 77 2.76 1.63 -26.59
CA ALA A 77 3.45 0.47 -27.15
C ALA A 77 3.24 0.30 -28.67
N ALA A 78 2.17 0.85 -29.25
CA ALA A 78 1.76 0.67 -30.65
C ALA A 78 1.91 1.93 -31.53
N SER A 79 1.94 3.13 -30.93
CA SER A 79 1.85 4.44 -31.60
C SER A 79 3.15 5.01 -32.11
N THR A 80 4.21 4.20 -32.12
CA THR A 80 5.37 4.41 -32.99
C THR A 80 5.01 4.35 -34.49
N ARG A 81 3.73 4.14 -34.88
CA ARG A 81 3.35 3.74 -36.24
C ARG A 81 2.36 4.60 -37.02
N LEU A 82 1.60 5.55 -36.45
CA LEU A 82 0.55 6.25 -37.22
C LEU A 82 0.37 7.72 -36.79
N SER A 83 0.57 8.64 -37.74
CA SER A 83 0.31 10.08 -37.58
C SER A 83 -1.02 10.44 -38.24
N GLY A 84 -1.95 10.96 -37.45
CA GLY A 84 -3.26 11.41 -37.92
C GLY A 84 -4.32 11.60 -36.83
N SER A 85 -3.93 11.87 -35.57
CA SER A 85 -4.89 12.09 -34.47
C SER A 85 -5.47 13.51 -34.49
N ASP A 86 -6.75 13.61 -34.13
CA ASP A 86 -7.42 14.90 -33.95
C ASP A 86 -6.90 15.64 -32.69
N GLN A 87 -7.17 16.94 -32.59
CA GLN A 87 -6.66 17.77 -31.49
C GLN A 87 -7.17 17.32 -30.11
N GLN A 88 -8.40 16.79 -30.03
CA GLN A 88 -9.02 16.38 -28.78
C GLN A 88 -8.44 15.05 -28.26
N GLU A 89 -8.11 14.14 -29.17
CA GLU A 89 -7.40 12.90 -28.88
C GLU A 89 -5.98 13.19 -28.39
N LYS A 90 -5.28 14.15 -29.02
CA LYS A 90 -3.96 14.60 -28.54
C LYS A 90 -4.01 15.16 -27.12
N GLU A 91 -4.95 16.05 -26.84
CA GLU A 91 -5.11 16.62 -25.48
C GLU A 91 -5.47 15.54 -24.45
N LYS A 92 -6.32 14.57 -24.83
CA LYS A 92 -6.63 13.41 -24.00
C LYS A 92 -5.39 12.57 -23.70
N HIS A 93 -4.54 12.32 -24.70
CA HIS A 93 -3.30 11.55 -24.52
C HIS A 93 -2.30 12.29 -23.62
N MET A 94 -2.06 13.58 -23.85
CA MET A 94 -1.19 14.39 -22.99
C MET A 94 -1.66 14.37 -21.53
N LEU A 95 -2.97 14.51 -21.30
CA LEU A 95 -3.53 14.44 -19.96
C LEU A 95 -3.37 13.04 -19.33
N LEU A 96 -3.47 12.00 -20.14
CA LEU A 96 -3.25 10.63 -19.69
C LEU A 96 -1.77 10.36 -19.37
N ASP A 97 -0.82 10.91 -20.12
CA ASP A 97 0.63 10.80 -19.85
C ASP A 97 0.94 11.33 -18.44
N ASP A 98 0.43 12.53 -18.12
CA ASP A 98 0.63 13.18 -16.82
C ASP A 98 -0.01 12.37 -15.69
N ILE A 99 -1.27 11.96 -15.86
CA ILE A 99 -2.01 11.21 -14.84
C ILE A 99 -1.40 9.83 -14.60
N VAL A 100 -0.99 9.11 -15.66
CA VAL A 100 -0.39 7.77 -15.53
C VAL A 100 0.96 7.86 -14.84
N THR A 101 1.78 8.85 -15.18
CA THR A 101 3.04 9.12 -14.48
C THR A 101 2.80 9.27 -12.98
N LEU A 102 1.89 10.17 -12.59
CA LEU A 102 1.56 10.39 -11.18
C LEU A 102 0.95 9.15 -10.51
N TYR A 103 0.09 8.42 -11.22
CA TYR A 103 -0.52 7.19 -10.72
C TYR A 103 0.51 6.12 -10.39
N ASP A 104 1.50 5.93 -11.26
CA ASP A 104 2.57 4.94 -11.06
C ASP A 104 3.52 5.35 -9.95
N ASP A 105 3.88 6.63 -9.84
CA ASP A 105 4.68 7.15 -8.72
C ASP A 105 3.99 6.88 -7.37
N VAL A 106 2.69 7.20 -7.28
CA VAL A 106 1.88 6.91 -6.08
C VAL A 106 1.86 5.42 -5.77
N LYS A 107 1.74 4.55 -6.78
CA LYS A 107 1.77 3.09 -6.59
C LYS A 107 3.12 2.61 -6.06
N ILE A 108 4.22 3.13 -6.59
CA ILE A 108 5.57 2.79 -6.15
C ILE A 108 5.78 3.23 -4.69
N GLU A 109 5.40 4.45 -4.33
CA GLU A 109 5.56 4.96 -2.97
C GLU A 109 4.70 4.20 -1.94
N LEU A 110 3.48 3.80 -2.32
CA LEU A 110 2.64 2.95 -1.49
C LEU A 110 3.28 1.57 -1.25
N GLN A 111 3.87 0.96 -2.28
CA GLN A 111 4.57 -0.32 -2.15
C GLN A 111 5.79 -0.20 -1.23
N LYS A 112 6.66 0.79 -1.47
CA LYS A 112 7.83 1.07 -0.62
C LYS A 112 7.42 1.27 0.85
N THR A 113 6.36 2.03 1.10
CA THR A 113 5.87 2.31 2.45
C THR A 113 5.41 1.02 3.16
N GLU A 114 4.68 0.15 2.46
CA GLU A 114 4.21 -1.11 3.04
C GLU A 114 5.36 -2.12 3.23
N GLU A 115 6.35 -2.14 2.34
CA GLU A 115 7.59 -2.93 2.50
C GLU A 115 8.41 -2.47 3.71
N GLN A 116 8.62 -1.16 3.87
CA GLN A 116 9.30 -0.60 5.04
C GLN A 116 8.57 -0.94 6.34
N LYS A 117 7.24 -0.88 6.37
CA LYS A 117 6.45 -1.29 7.54
C LYS A 117 6.62 -2.77 7.85
N ARG A 118 6.65 -3.64 6.84
CA ARG A 118 6.88 -5.08 7.01
C ARG A 118 8.29 -5.35 7.52
N ALA A 119 9.30 -4.69 6.97
CA ALA A 119 10.69 -4.81 7.40
C ALA A 119 10.85 -4.39 8.86
N LYS A 120 10.31 -3.22 9.25
CA LYS A 120 10.33 -2.75 10.63
C LYS A 120 9.63 -3.71 11.60
N LYS A 121 8.48 -4.27 11.19
CA LYS A 121 7.77 -5.25 12.01
C LYS A 121 8.60 -6.53 12.20
N PHE A 122 9.24 -7.00 11.14
CA PHE A 122 10.09 -8.19 11.20
C PHE A 122 11.33 -7.96 12.07
N GLU A 123 11.98 -6.81 11.93
CA GLU A 123 13.10 -6.39 12.76
C GLU A 123 12.72 -6.32 14.24
N SER A 124 11.56 -5.73 14.56
CA SER A 124 11.07 -5.70 15.95
C SER A 124 10.82 -7.09 16.52
N GLU A 125 10.31 -8.03 15.71
CA GLU A 125 10.05 -9.41 16.14
C GLU A 125 11.35 -10.21 16.36
N ILE A 126 12.39 -9.93 15.56
CA ILE A 126 13.72 -10.52 15.79
C ILE A 126 14.32 -9.99 17.09
N LEU A 127 14.26 -8.67 17.31
CA LEU A 127 14.82 -8.04 18.50
C LEU A 127 14.15 -8.57 19.78
N GLU A 128 12.83 -8.71 19.77
CA GLU A 128 12.07 -9.29 20.89
C GLU A 128 12.52 -10.72 21.19
N ARG A 129 12.66 -11.57 20.15
CA ARG A 129 13.18 -12.94 20.31
C ARG A 129 14.63 -13.02 20.78
N GLU A 130 15.44 -12.03 20.47
CA GLU A 130 16.82 -11.95 20.94
C GLU A 130 16.87 -11.61 22.42
N LEU A 131 16.11 -10.60 22.85
CA LEU A 131 15.94 -10.24 24.26
C LEU A 131 15.42 -11.43 25.08
N ASP A 132 14.39 -12.13 24.61
CA ASP A 132 13.87 -13.32 25.29
C ASP A 132 14.94 -14.42 25.48
N ARG A 133 15.84 -14.58 24.50
CA ARG A 133 16.93 -15.56 24.57
C ARG A 133 18.02 -15.12 25.53
N GLU A 134 18.35 -13.83 25.55
CA GLU A 134 19.30 -13.25 26.50
C GLU A 134 18.81 -13.37 27.93
N ASP A 135 17.54 -13.06 28.20
CA ASP A 135 16.92 -13.19 29.51
C ASP A 135 16.93 -14.64 30.01
N GLN A 136 16.56 -15.59 29.15
CA GLN A 136 16.64 -17.02 29.48
C GLN A 136 18.06 -17.49 29.76
N LYS A 137 19.05 -16.94 29.04
CA LYS A 137 20.46 -17.28 29.24
C LYS A 137 20.97 -16.71 30.58
N ALA A 138 20.66 -15.45 30.87
CA ALA A 138 21.03 -14.80 32.12
C ALA A 138 20.44 -15.54 33.34
N GLU A 139 19.18 -15.97 33.24
CA GLU A 139 18.52 -16.76 34.29
C GLU A 139 19.24 -18.10 34.53
N ARG A 140 19.64 -18.81 33.46
CA ARG A 140 20.41 -20.06 33.58
C ARG A 140 21.79 -19.83 34.19
N GLU A 141 22.49 -18.79 33.77
CA GLU A 141 23.80 -18.43 34.32
C GLU A 141 23.70 -18.09 35.82
N HIS A 142 22.67 -17.35 36.22
CA HIS A 142 22.38 -17.06 37.63
C HIS A 142 22.12 -18.35 38.44
N GLN A 143 21.29 -19.27 37.92
CA GLN A 143 21.03 -20.54 38.59
C GLN A 143 22.29 -21.41 38.73
N LEU A 144 23.14 -21.47 37.70
CA LEU A 144 24.42 -22.18 37.75
C LEU A 144 25.38 -21.57 38.77
N ALA A 145 25.43 -20.24 38.87
CA ALA A 145 26.25 -19.54 39.87
C ALA A 145 25.80 -19.88 41.29
N LEU A 146 24.49 -19.87 41.56
CA LEU A 146 23.94 -20.26 42.87
C LEU A 146 24.27 -21.71 43.21
N ALA A 147 24.07 -22.65 42.28
CA ALA A 147 24.39 -24.06 42.49
C ALA A 147 25.90 -24.29 42.75
N SER A 148 26.77 -23.55 42.07
CA SER A 148 28.22 -23.60 42.29
C SER A 148 28.60 -23.12 43.70
N ILE A 149 27.99 -22.00 44.15
CA ILE A 149 28.20 -21.47 45.50
C ILE A 149 27.73 -22.48 46.56
N GLU A 150 26.57 -23.09 46.36
CA GLU A 150 26.02 -24.09 47.29
C GLU A 150 26.90 -25.35 47.36
N SER A 151 27.33 -25.87 46.21
CA SER A 151 28.29 -26.98 46.10
C SER A 151 29.61 -26.69 46.83
N ALA A 152 30.18 -25.49 46.62
CA ALA A 152 31.41 -25.08 47.28
C ALA A 152 31.25 -25.03 48.80
N LYS A 153 30.14 -24.46 49.30
CA LYS A 153 29.81 -24.43 50.74
C LYS A 153 29.71 -25.85 51.32
N MET A 154 29.00 -26.75 50.66
CA MET A 154 28.85 -28.13 51.12
C MET A 154 30.20 -28.87 51.16
N THR A 155 31.04 -28.66 50.14
CA THR A 155 32.38 -29.25 50.08
C THR A 155 33.27 -28.76 51.22
N SER A 156 33.24 -27.45 51.53
CA SER A 156 33.97 -26.88 52.67
C SER A 156 33.51 -27.47 54.02
N ILE A 157 32.20 -27.66 54.20
CA ILE A 157 31.65 -28.27 55.42
C ILE A 157 32.12 -29.72 55.56
N ILE A 158 32.03 -30.53 54.50
CA ILE A 158 32.49 -31.92 54.51
C ILE A 158 33.98 -32.00 54.86
N LYS A 159 34.80 -31.12 54.28
CA LYS A 159 36.24 -31.07 54.57
C LYS A 159 36.51 -30.74 56.04
N ALA A 160 35.84 -29.74 56.59
CA ALA A 160 35.98 -29.38 58.01
C ALA A 160 35.59 -30.53 58.95
N LEU A 161 34.52 -31.27 58.63
CA LEU A 161 34.09 -32.43 59.43
C LEU A 161 35.08 -33.61 59.35
N LEU A 162 35.71 -33.83 58.20
CA LEU A 162 36.74 -34.86 58.06
C LEU A 162 38.03 -34.51 58.80
N ASP A 163 38.45 -33.25 58.74
CA ASP A 163 39.67 -32.78 59.42
C ASP A 163 39.49 -32.79 60.96
N SER A 164 38.27 -32.59 61.46
CA SER A 164 37.94 -32.69 62.90
C SER A 164 38.00 -34.12 63.47
N LYS A 165 38.11 -35.17 62.64
CA LYS A 165 38.11 -36.58 63.06
C LYS A 165 39.50 -37.24 63.09
N LYS A 166 40.56 -36.49 62.79
CA LYS A 166 41.96 -36.90 62.94
C LYS A 166 42.56 -36.31 64.21
#